data_AF-A0A2V7GGY8-F1
#
_entry.id   AF-A0A2V7GGY8-F1
#
_cell.length_a   1.000
_cell.length_b   1.000
_cell.length_c   1.000
_cell.angle_alpha   90.00
_cell.angle_beta   90.00
_cell.angle_gamma   90.00
#
_symmetry.space_group_name_H-M   'P 1'
#
loop_
_entity.id
_entity.type
_entity.pdbx_description
1 polymer ?
#
loop_
_entity_poly.entity_id
_entity_poly.type
_entity_poly.pdbx_seq_one_letter_code
_entity_poly.pdbx_strand_id
1 'polypeptide(L)' 'MTAARVARHFKGMITGPVERFELPNLLALNFLLHGALDGGGTISLKTDAQGKVFSTALLRMMVEVPR' A
#
# COMPACT_ATOMS: atom_id res chain seq x y z
N MET A 1 11.62 -0.33 6.34
CA MET A 1 10.62 0.25 5.41
C MET A 1 9.67 1.16 6.19
N THR A 2 9.36 2.38 5.73
CA THR A 2 8.52 3.36 6.47
C THR A 2 7.20 3.67 5.74
N ALA A 3 6.18 4.10 6.49
CA ALA A 3 4.90 4.54 5.93
C ALA A 3 5.08 5.68 4.92
N ALA A 4 5.97 6.64 5.20
CA ALA A 4 6.25 7.76 4.31
C ALA A 4 6.83 7.34 2.95
N ARG A 5 7.67 6.30 2.91
CA ARG A 5 8.17 5.75 1.64
C ARG A 5 7.05 5.06 0.86
N VAL A 6 6.19 4.29 1.54
CA VAL A 6 5.04 3.60 0.92
C VAL A 6 4.02 4.60 0.37
N ALA A 7 3.67 5.64 1.13
CA ALA A 7 2.79 6.71 0.67
C ALA A 7 3.34 7.42 -0.59
N ARG A 8 4.65 7.67 -0.62
CA ARG A 8 5.32 8.28 -1.79
C ARG A 8 5.25 7.39 -3.02
N HIS A 9 5.46 6.08 -2.86
CA HIS A 9 5.38 5.11 -3.96
C HIS A 9 3.98 5.02 -4.57
N PHE A 10 2.95 5.19 -3.74
CA PHE A 10 1.55 5.17 -4.17
C PHE A 10 0.94 6.55 -4.43
N LYS A 11 1.76 7.60 -4.55
CA LYS A 11 1.29 8.96 -4.84
C LYS A 11 0.45 8.98 -6.12
N GLY A 12 -0.76 9.54 -6.04
CA GLY A 12 -1.71 9.61 -7.15
C GLY A 12 -2.58 8.36 -7.34
N MET A 13 -2.30 7.26 -6.63
CA MET A 13 -3.15 6.07 -6.58
C MET A 13 -4.03 6.01 -5.32
N ILE A 14 -3.61 6.69 -4.26
CA ILE A 14 -4.32 6.79 -2.98
C ILE A 14 -4.64 8.25 -2.65
N THR A 15 -5.72 8.49 -1.92
CA THR A 15 -6.16 9.83 -1.52
C THR A 15 -5.96 10.11 -0.04
N GLY A 16 -5.71 9.08 0.79
CA GLY A 16 -5.52 9.20 2.22
C GLY A 16 -4.12 8.84 2.71
N PRO A 17 -3.91 8.86 4.04
CA PRO A 17 -2.62 8.50 4.64
C PRO A 17 -2.28 7.01 4.49
N VAL A 18 -1.02 6.68 4.81
CA VAL A 18 -0.57 5.30 4.98
C VAL A 18 -0.23 5.07 6.46
N GLU A 19 -0.78 4.03 7.04
CA GLU A 19 -0.42 3.56 8.39
C GLU A 19 0.46 2.31 8.30
N ARG A 20 1.38 2.15 9.27
CA ARG A 20 2.26 0.98 9.35
C ARG A 20 2.04 0.27 10.68
N PHE A 21 1.73 -1.02 10.59
CA PHE A 21 1.62 -1.92 11.72
C PHE A 21 2.75 -2.95 11.64
N GLU A 22 3.42 -3.20 12.76
CA GLU A 22 4.38 -4.28 12.88
C GLU A 22 3.64 -5.56 13.28
N LEU A 23 4.01 -6.69 12.68
CA LEU A 23 3.48 -8.01 12.99
C LEU A 23 4.64 -8.89 13.48
N PRO A 24 5.04 -8.79 14.76
CA PRO A 24 6.28 -9.39 15.26
C PRO A 24 6.33 -10.91 15.07
N ASN A 25 5.20 -11.59 15.28
CA ASN A 25 5.10 -13.04 15.16
C ASN A 25 5.27 -13.54 13.71
N LEU A 26 5.12 -12.67 12.73
CA LEU A 26 5.26 -12.98 11.31
C LEU A 26 6.52 -12.37 10.70
N LEU A 27 7.30 -11.62 11.49
CA LEU A 27 8.42 -10.80 11.02
C LEU A 27 8.02 -9.92 9.82
N ALA A 28 6.80 -9.38 9.86
CA ALA A 28 6.16 -8.69 8.75
C ALA A 28 5.73 -7.28 9.11
N LEU A 29 5.51 -6.48 8.07
CA LEU A 29 4.91 -5.15 8.16
C LEU A 29 3.60 -5.14 7.38
N ASN A 30 2.53 -4.65 8.00
CA ASN A 30 1.26 -4.40 7.34
C ASN A 30 1.10 -2.89 7.09
N PHE A 31 0.79 -2.52 5.85
CA PHE A 31 0.53 -1.14 5.45
C PHE A 31 -0.93 -0.97 5.08
N LEU A 32 -1.64 -0.07 5.78
CA LEU A 32 -3.01 0.31 5.46
C LEU A 32 -3.00 1.58 4.61
N LEU A 33 -3.52 1.48 3.39
CA LEU A 33 -3.57 2.56 2.42
C LEU A 33 -4.99 3.16 2.38
N HIS A 34 -5.18 4.32 2.99
CA HIS A 34 -6.48 4.97 3.02
C HIS A 34 -6.88 5.53 1.66
N GLY A 35 -8.14 5.35 1.28
CA GLY A 35 -8.68 5.83 0.01
C GLY A 35 -8.19 5.07 -1.23
N ALA A 36 -7.52 3.92 -1.06
CA ALA A 36 -6.97 3.15 -2.18
C ALA A 36 -8.04 2.55 -3.10
N LEU A 37 -9.25 2.29 -2.60
CA LEU A 37 -10.28 1.51 -3.30
C LEU A 37 -11.37 2.34 -3.98
N ASP A 38 -11.39 3.66 -3.82
CA ASP A 38 -12.42 4.54 -4.43
C ASP A 38 -13.87 4.06 -4.13
N GLY A 39 -14.15 3.82 -2.85
CA GLY A 39 -15.44 3.29 -2.40
C GLY A 39 -15.57 1.75 -2.38
N GLY A 40 -14.65 1.02 -3.02
CA GLY A 40 -14.57 -0.45 -2.91
C GLY A 40 -15.52 -1.22 -3.84
N GLY A 41 -15.68 -2.51 -3.57
CA GLY A 41 -16.18 -3.51 -4.52
C GLY A 41 -17.53 -3.25 -5.19
N THR A 42 -18.43 -2.46 -4.58
CA THR A 42 -19.77 -2.22 -5.13
C THR A 42 -19.89 -0.92 -5.94
N ILE A 43 -18.94 0.00 -5.82
CA ILE A 43 -19.04 1.35 -6.40
C ILE A 43 -17.76 1.85 -7.08
N SER A 44 -16.62 1.18 -6.86
CA SER A 44 -15.35 1.55 -7.47
C SER A 44 -15.39 1.35 -8.98
N LEU A 45 -14.94 2.35 -9.73
CA LEU A 45 -14.76 2.26 -11.18
C LEU A 45 -13.40 1.67 -11.57
N LYS A 46 -12.57 1.30 -10.59
CA LYS A 46 -11.26 0.69 -10.83
C LYS A 46 -11.42 -0.74 -11.34
N THR A 47 -10.57 -1.12 -12.30
CA THR A 47 -10.48 -2.51 -12.79
C THR A 47 -10.22 -3.50 -11.65
N ASP A 48 -9.44 -3.09 -10.65
CA ASP A 48 -9.28 -3.83 -9.40
C ASP A 48 -9.88 -3.04 -8.23
N ALA A 49 -11.20 -3.18 -8.06
CA ALA A 49 -11.95 -2.56 -6.98
C ALA A 49 -11.58 -3.07 -5.57
N GLN A 50 -10.92 -4.23 -5.47
CA GLN A 50 -10.50 -4.83 -4.20
C GLN A 50 -9.04 -4.50 -3.84
N GLY A 51 -8.29 -3.90 -4.77
CA GLY A 51 -6.91 -3.47 -4.55
C GLY A 51 -5.91 -4.62 -4.36
N LYS A 52 -6.21 -5.83 -4.83
CA LYS A 52 -5.30 -6.99 -4.79
C LYS A 52 -3.95 -6.70 -5.46
N VAL A 53 -3.95 -5.92 -6.54
CA VAL A 53 -2.75 -5.58 -7.31
C VAL A 53 -1.80 -4.63 -6.58
N PHE A 54 -2.25 -3.91 -5.53
CA PHE A 54 -1.38 -3.04 -4.73
C PHE A 54 -0.23 -3.82 -4.09
N SER A 55 -0.46 -5.08 -3.71
CA SER A 55 0.58 -5.95 -3.17
C SER A 55 1.71 -6.17 -4.19
N THR A 56 1.38 -6.48 -5.44
CA THR A 56 2.34 -6.63 -6.54
C THR A 56 3.00 -5.31 -6.90
N ALA A 57 2.26 -4.20 -6.90
CA ALA A 57 2.81 -2.88 -7.15
C ALA A 57 3.82 -2.46 -6.08
N LEU A 58 3.62 -2.85 -4.81
CA LEU A 58 4.56 -2.59 -3.73
C LEU A 58 5.91 -3.32 -3.94
N LEU A 59 5.90 -4.53 -4.51
CA LEU A 59 7.13 -5.27 -4.82
C LEU A 59 8.03 -4.57 -5.84
N ARG A 60 7.50 -3.59 -6.60
CA ARG A 60 8.27 -2.76 -7.53
C ARG A 60 8.95 -1.57 -6.86
N MET A 61 8.77 -1.37 -5.56
CA MET A 61 9.44 -0.30 -4.83
C MET A 61 10.94 -0.56 -4.72
N MET A 62 11.75 0.41 -5.15
CA MET A 62 13.20 0.36 -4.94
C MET A 62 13.55 0.51 -3.45
N VAL A 63 14.44 -0.35 -2.98
CA VAL A 63 14.98 -0.33 -1.62
C VAL A 63 16.49 -0.20 -1.67
N GLU A 64 17.02 0.66 -0.82
CA GLU A 64 18.45 0.73 -0.56
C GLU A 64 18.81 -0.43 0.37
N VAL A 65 19.81 -1.21 -0.01
CA VAL A 65 20.30 -2.33 0.78
C VAL A 65 21.53 -1.86 1.56
N PRO A 66 21.59 -2.06 2.89
CA PRO A 66 22.80 -1.80 3.67
C PRO A 66 24.00 -2.58 3.14
N ARG A 67 25.21 -2.07 3.36
CA ARG A 67 26.46 -2.80 3.07
C ARG A 67 26.71 -3.91 4.08
#